data_AF-A0A2V8ULL6-F1
#
_entry.id   AF-A0A2V8ULL6-F1
#
_cell.length_a   1.000
_cell.length_b   1.000
_cell.length_c   1.000
_cell.angle_alpha   90.00
_cell.angle_beta   90.00
_cell.angle_gamma   90.00
#
_symmetry.space_group_name_H-M   'P 1'
#
loop_
_entity.id
_entity.type
_entity.pdbx_description
1 polymer ?
#
loop_
_entity_poly.entity_id
_entity_poly.type
_entity_poly.pdbx_seq_one_letter_code
_entity_poly.pdbx_strand_id
1 'polypeptide(L)'
;MRCLRGHSRQLRGDRPPSFETAETRPAQSRQRPFRGRQPGTPFKFRKSHRGVAFGDLDNDGKIDAVVTALNAPPEIFIHRSPEPNHWLLIRLVGTTSNRDGLGAKIKITTAGGASQYNHATTSTGLSASSDGRVHFGLARHGHPPVSTNWKSPGRAASAKPSPVAADQILTIKETAAVTVSGI
;
A
#
# COMPACT_ATOMS: atom_id res chain seq x y z
N MET A 1 -35.52 -58.35 -17.14
CA MET A 1 -36.41 -57.79 -16.09
C MET A 1 -36.94 -56.44 -16.57
N ARG A 2 -38.21 -56.15 -16.24
CA ARG A 2 -39.15 -55.10 -16.74
C ARG A 2 -38.54 -53.69 -16.85
N CYS A 3 -38.76 -52.90 -17.91
CA CYS A 3 -39.99 -52.23 -18.43
C CYS A 3 -40.53 -51.18 -17.44
N LEU A 4 -40.59 -49.89 -17.80
CA LEU A 4 -41.75 -49.30 -18.47
C LEU A 4 -41.45 -48.04 -19.31
N ARG A 5 -42.24 -47.92 -20.38
CA ARG A 5 -42.31 -46.87 -21.40
C ARG A 5 -42.99 -45.59 -20.89
N GLY A 6 -42.68 -44.48 -21.56
CA GLY A 6 -43.55 -43.31 -21.63
C GLY A 6 -43.36 -42.59 -22.97
N HIS A 7 -44.22 -42.87 -23.95
CA HIS A 7 -44.51 -41.93 -25.06
C HIS A 7 -45.42 -40.83 -24.48
N SER A 8 -45.28 -39.55 -24.80
CA SER A 8 -45.75 -38.99 -26.08
C SER A 8 -45.69 -37.44 -26.04
N ARG A 9 -45.86 -36.87 -27.24
CA ARG A 9 -46.20 -35.47 -27.60
C ARG A 9 -45.05 -34.53 -27.97
N GLN A 10 -44.88 -34.49 -29.28
CA GLN A 10 -44.37 -33.36 -30.05
C GLN A 10 -45.38 -32.22 -29.99
N LEU A 11 -44.98 -31.07 -29.45
CA LEU A 11 -45.66 -29.79 -29.62
C LEU A 11 -44.70 -28.84 -30.33
N ARG A 12 -45.20 -28.29 -31.44
CA ARG A 12 -44.58 -27.25 -32.24
C ARG A 12 -44.60 -25.93 -31.48
N GLY A 13 -43.58 -25.13 -31.75
CA GLY A 13 -43.62 -23.66 -31.68
C GLY A 13 -43.55 -23.10 -30.27
N ASP A 14 -42.39 -22.56 -29.91
CA ASP A 14 -42.30 -21.14 -29.55
C ASP A 14 -40.81 -20.73 -29.51
N ARG A 15 -40.49 -19.67 -30.26
CA ARG A 15 -39.22 -18.96 -30.09
C ARG A 15 -39.23 -18.34 -28.69
N PRO A 16 -38.19 -18.51 -27.87
CA PRO A 16 -38.06 -17.67 -26.68
C PRO A 16 -37.96 -16.20 -27.13
N PRO A 17 -38.64 -15.25 -26.45
CA PRO A 17 -38.51 -13.84 -26.78
C PRO A 17 -37.05 -13.44 -26.60
N SER A 18 -36.52 -12.76 -27.62
CA SER A 18 -35.25 -12.04 -27.55
C SER A 18 -35.29 -11.10 -26.36
N PHE A 19 -34.46 -11.37 -25.34
CA PHE A 19 -34.16 -10.40 -24.31
C PHE A 19 -33.22 -9.37 -24.92
N GLU A 20 -33.80 -8.25 -25.34
CA GLU A 20 -33.07 -7.02 -25.58
C GLU A 20 -32.45 -6.59 -24.25
N THR A 21 -31.12 -6.61 -24.19
CA THR A 21 -30.40 -6.09 -23.03
C THR A 21 -30.57 -4.58 -23.07
N ALA A 22 -31.54 -4.07 -22.29
CA ALA A 22 -31.68 -2.65 -22.07
C ALA A 22 -30.34 -2.11 -21.56
N GLU A 23 -29.66 -1.32 -22.39
CA GLU A 23 -28.51 -0.53 -21.94
C GLU A 23 -28.97 0.31 -20.76
N THR A 24 -28.47 -0.03 -19.58
CA THR A 24 -28.62 0.80 -18.40
C THR A 24 -27.91 2.12 -18.72
N ARG A 25 -28.70 3.18 -18.92
CA ARG A 25 -28.19 4.55 -19.07
C ARG A 25 -27.20 4.80 -17.93
N PRO A 26 -25.92 5.09 -18.20
CA PRO A 26 -25.02 5.41 -17.11
C PRO A 26 -25.53 6.69 -16.46
N ALA A 27 -25.80 6.62 -15.17
CA ALA A 27 -26.03 7.80 -14.34
C ALA A 27 -24.86 8.75 -14.60
N GLN A 28 -25.16 9.91 -15.20
CA GLN A 28 -24.18 10.98 -15.36
C GLN A 28 -23.82 11.49 -13.98
N SER A 29 -22.85 10.83 -13.34
CA SER A 29 -22.13 11.43 -12.23
C SER A 29 -21.49 12.71 -12.79
N ARG A 30 -21.80 13.85 -12.19
CA ARG A 30 -21.10 15.12 -12.44
C ARG A 30 -19.69 15.03 -11.85
N GLN A 31 -18.89 14.06 -12.30
CA GLN A 31 -17.46 14.11 -12.14
C GLN A 31 -16.98 15.17 -13.13
N ARG A 32 -16.65 16.36 -12.61
CA ARG A 32 -15.86 17.32 -13.38
C ARG A 32 -14.64 16.55 -13.88
N PRO A 33 -14.37 16.48 -15.19
CA PRO A 33 -13.20 15.77 -15.68
C PRO A 33 -11.98 16.43 -15.05
N PHE A 34 -11.16 15.63 -14.36
CA PHE A 34 -9.84 16.07 -13.94
C PHE A 34 -9.12 16.57 -15.19
N ARG A 35 -8.86 17.88 -15.26
CA ARG A 35 -8.11 18.50 -16.37
C ARG A 35 -6.62 18.23 -16.14
N GLY A 36 -6.25 16.96 -16.15
CA GLY A 36 -4.87 16.48 -16.06
C GLY A 36 -4.29 16.23 -17.44
N ARG A 37 -2.95 16.22 -17.52
CA ARG A 37 -2.18 15.75 -18.67
C ARG A 37 -2.73 14.39 -19.13
N GLN A 38 -2.87 14.17 -20.43
CA GLN A 38 -3.37 12.88 -20.92
C GLN A 38 -2.57 11.72 -20.31
N PRO A 39 -3.23 10.62 -19.94
CA PRO A 39 -2.53 9.45 -19.44
C PRO A 39 -1.45 9.00 -20.43
N GLY A 40 -0.28 8.65 -19.92
CA GLY A 40 0.77 8.06 -20.74
C GLY A 40 0.29 6.76 -21.41
N THR A 41 1.07 6.25 -22.37
CA THR A 41 0.82 4.99 -23.08
C THR A 41 0.36 3.79 -22.21
N PRO A 42 0.81 3.58 -20.96
CA PRO A 42 0.36 2.44 -20.14
C PRO A 42 -1.14 2.44 -19.84
N PHE A 43 -1.78 3.61 -19.82
CA PHE A 43 -3.19 3.76 -19.47
C PHE A 43 -4.15 3.69 -20.68
N LYS A 44 -3.61 3.49 -21.88
CA LYS A 44 -4.42 3.42 -23.12
C LYS A 44 -5.08 2.06 -23.33
N PHE A 45 -4.55 1.00 -22.70
CA PHE A 45 -5.04 -0.36 -22.86
C PHE A 45 -5.48 -0.92 -21.51
N ARG A 46 -6.62 -1.62 -21.49
CA ARG A 46 -7.09 -2.32 -20.30
C ARG A 46 -6.21 -3.56 -20.07
N LYS A 47 -5.65 -3.69 -18.87
CA LYS A 47 -4.90 -4.87 -18.42
C LYS A 47 -5.56 -5.48 -17.18
N SER A 48 -5.37 -6.78 -16.98
CA SER A 48 -5.86 -7.47 -15.78
C SER A 48 -4.77 -7.43 -14.70
N HIS A 49 -4.76 -6.36 -13.90
CA HIS A 49 -3.82 -6.19 -12.81
C HIS A 49 -4.16 -7.11 -11.62
N ARG A 50 -3.14 -7.66 -10.96
CA ARG A 50 -3.33 -8.69 -9.89
C ARG A 50 -2.66 -8.36 -8.57
N GLY A 51 -1.64 -7.51 -8.56
CA GLY A 51 -0.94 -7.10 -7.35
C GLY A 51 -0.34 -5.72 -7.51
N VAL A 52 -0.17 -5.03 -6.39
CA VAL A 52 0.50 -3.74 -6.29
C VAL A 52 1.42 -3.72 -5.08
N ALA A 53 2.65 -3.27 -5.30
CA ALA A 53 3.63 -2.98 -4.26
C ALA A 53 3.98 -1.49 -4.31
N PHE A 54 4.13 -0.89 -3.13
CA PHE A 54 4.51 0.51 -2.96
C PHE A 54 5.91 0.59 -2.33
N GLY A 55 6.64 1.63 -2.69
CA GLY A 55 7.97 1.89 -2.16
C GLY A 55 8.58 3.11 -2.82
N ASP A 56 9.66 3.62 -2.25
CA ASP A 56 10.45 4.69 -2.85
C ASP A 56 11.64 4.06 -3.58
N LEU A 57 11.51 3.87 -4.90
CA LEU A 57 12.44 3.06 -5.70
C LEU A 57 13.72 3.82 -6.02
N ASP A 58 13.64 5.14 -6.19
CA ASP A 58 14.79 6.00 -6.48
C ASP A 58 15.30 6.81 -5.26
N ASN A 59 14.72 6.58 -4.08
CA ASN A 59 15.09 7.17 -2.80
C ASN A 59 14.97 8.70 -2.76
N ASP A 60 13.98 9.24 -3.46
CA ASP A 60 13.73 10.68 -3.57
C ASP A 60 12.65 11.20 -2.62
N GLY A 61 12.08 10.31 -1.79
CA GLY A 61 11.02 10.58 -0.83
C GLY A 61 9.61 10.45 -1.36
N LYS A 62 9.45 10.15 -2.64
CA LYS A 62 8.15 9.99 -3.28
C LYS A 62 7.82 8.51 -3.41
N ILE A 63 6.61 8.15 -2.99
CA ILE A 63 6.15 6.77 -3.08
C ILE A 63 5.79 6.44 -4.53
N ASP A 64 6.48 5.45 -5.07
CA ASP A 64 6.24 4.81 -6.35
C ASP A 64 5.34 3.57 -6.21
N ALA A 65 4.89 3.04 -7.34
CA ALA A 65 4.13 1.80 -7.39
C ALA A 65 4.66 0.85 -8.46
N VAL A 66 4.70 -0.45 -8.14
CA VAL A 66 4.92 -1.54 -9.09
C VAL A 66 3.64 -2.35 -9.16
N VAL A 67 3.11 -2.54 -10.37
CA VAL A 67 1.84 -3.23 -10.59
C VAL A 67 2.06 -4.43 -11.52
N THR A 68 1.58 -5.60 -11.12
CA THR A 68 1.63 -6.80 -11.95
C THR A 68 0.38 -6.91 -12.81
N ALA A 69 0.52 -7.40 -14.03
CA ALA A 69 -0.58 -7.68 -14.95
C ALA A 69 -0.48 -9.11 -15.48
N LEU A 70 -1.61 -9.80 -15.60
CA LEU A 70 -1.64 -11.14 -16.19
C LEU A 70 -1.17 -11.12 -17.64
N ASN A 71 -0.32 -12.08 -18.00
CA ASN A 71 0.21 -12.28 -19.36
C ASN A 71 0.88 -11.03 -19.93
N ALA A 72 1.41 -10.15 -19.07
CA ALA A 72 2.09 -8.93 -19.45
C ALA A 72 3.25 -8.64 -18.48
N PRO A 73 4.28 -7.91 -18.92
CA PRO A 73 5.32 -7.42 -18.01
C PRO A 73 4.74 -6.55 -16.89
N PRO A 74 5.37 -6.52 -15.70
CA PRO A 74 4.99 -5.58 -14.66
C PRO A 74 5.21 -4.14 -15.11
N GLU A 75 4.42 -3.25 -14.54
CA GLU A 75 4.47 -1.81 -14.81
C GLU A 75 5.03 -1.09 -13.59
N ILE A 76 5.91 -0.12 -13.83
CA ILE A 76 6.49 0.73 -12.78
C ILE A 76 5.96 2.14 -12.98
N PHE A 77 5.36 2.70 -11.93
CA PHE A 77 4.86 4.06 -11.87
C PHE A 77 5.76 4.85 -10.94
N ILE A 78 6.65 5.65 -11.52
CA ILE A 78 7.52 6.55 -10.76
C ILE A 78 6.81 7.88 -10.51
N HIS A 79 6.80 8.31 -9.26
CA HIS A 79 6.18 9.54 -8.85
C HIS A 79 7.07 10.74 -9.21
N ARG A 80 6.56 11.61 -10.10
CA ARG A 80 7.29 12.78 -10.62
C ARG A 80 6.61 14.12 -10.30
N SER A 81 5.83 14.21 -9.23
CA SER A 81 5.25 15.49 -8.84
C SER A 81 6.37 16.46 -8.43
N PRO A 82 6.24 17.77 -8.72
CA PRO A 82 7.25 18.76 -8.36
C PRO A 82 7.17 19.21 -6.90
N GLU A 83 6.37 18.55 -6.07
CA GLU A 83 6.05 19.00 -4.71
C GLU A 83 7.30 19.08 -3.82
N PRO A 84 7.60 20.23 -3.19
CA PRO A 84 8.80 20.43 -2.38
C PRO A 84 8.61 19.97 -0.93
N ASN A 85 7.79 18.93 -0.70
CA ASN A 85 7.48 18.49 0.65
C ASN A 85 8.62 17.63 1.20
N HIS A 86 8.90 17.85 2.48
CA HIS A 86 9.84 17.06 3.23
C HIS A 86 9.30 15.68 3.54
N TRP A 87 10.21 14.73 3.69
CA TRP A 87 9.88 13.34 3.95
C TRP A 87 10.85 12.71 4.94
N LEU A 88 10.49 11.54 5.46
CA LEU A 88 11.39 10.70 6.22
C LEU A 88 11.04 9.24 5.96
N LEU A 89 12.02 8.45 5.51
CA LEU A 89 11.91 7.00 5.49
C LEU A 89 12.65 6.43 6.69
N ILE A 90 12.04 5.48 7.38
CA ILE A 90 12.65 4.80 8.51
C ILE A 90 12.88 3.34 8.15
N ARG A 91 14.15 2.94 8.12
CA ARG A 91 14.58 1.55 8.01
C ARG A 91 14.84 0.99 9.40
N LEU A 92 14.14 -0.08 9.77
CA LEU A 92 14.38 -0.76 11.04
C LEU A 92 15.36 -1.92 10.86
N VAL A 93 16.20 -2.16 11.86
CA VAL A 93 17.14 -3.29 11.88
C VAL A 93 17.06 -3.98 13.24
N GLY A 94 16.53 -5.20 13.25
CA GLY A 94 16.34 -5.99 14.48
C GLY A 94 17.60 -6.72 14.90
N THR A 95 17.93 -6.65 16.18
CA THR A 95 19.07 -7.37 16.77
C THR A 95 18.62 -8.57 17.58
N THR A 96 17.52 -8.41 18.32
CA THR A 96 16.93 -9.37 19.23
C THR A 96 15.59 -9.86 18.68
N SER A 97 14.79 -8.93 18.15
CA SER A 97 13.53 -9.18 17.46
C SER A 97 13.75 -9.60 15.99
N ASN A 98 12.67 -9.74 15.23
CA ASN A 98 12.77 -10.05 13.79
C ASN A 98 13.65 -9.01 13.05
N ARG A 99 14.48 -9.47 12.11
CA ARG A 99 15.55 -8.65 11.52
C ARG A 99 15.04 -7.42 10.77
N ASP A 100 13.83 -7.48 10.26
CA ASP A 100 13.22 -6.43 9.43
C ASP A 100 12.38 -5.42 10.24
N GLY A 101 12.20 -5.64 11.54
CA GLY A 101 11.40 -4.75 12.38
C GLY A 101 9.90 -4.79 12.16
N LEU A 102 9.38 -5.79 11.45
CA LEU A 102 7.97 -5.93 11.17
C LEU A 102 7.15 -5.98 12.47
N GLY A 103 6.05 -5.23 12.49
CA GLY A 103 5.17 -5.04 13.65
C GLY A 103 5.58 -3.91 14.61
N ALA A 104 6.77 -3.31 14.45
CA ALA A 104 7.15 -2.14 15.24
C ALA A 104 6.23 -0.94 14.94
N LYS A 105 5.85 -0.21 15.99
CA LYS A 105 5.03 1.01 15.89
C LYS A 105 5.93 2.23 15.98
N ILE A 106 5.79 3.14 15.04
CA ILE A 106 6.59 4.35 14.96
C ILE A 106 5.66 5.53 15.13
N LYS A 107 6.07 6.47 15.99
CA LYS A 107 5.41 7.75 16.18
C LYS A 107 6.41 8.85 15.87
N ILE A 108 6.07 9.71 14.92
CA ILE A 108 6.78 10.98 14.75
C ILE A 108 5.88 12.11 15.24
N THR A 109 6.50 13.18 15.70
CA THR A 109 5.80 14.44 15.98
C THR A 109 6.45 15.51 15.11
N THR A 110 5.67 16.23 14.32
CA THR A 110 6.19 17.30 13.46
C THR A 110 6.48 18.55 14.28
N ALA A 111 7.26 19.48 13.74
CA ALA A 111 7.50 20.78 14.37
C ALA A 111 6.20 21.57 14.63
N GLY A 112 5.15 21.33 13.83
CA GLY A 112 3.81 21.88 14.06
C GLY A 112 3.00 21.21 15.18
N GLY A 113 3.57 20.26 15.91
CA GLY A 113 2.92 19.55 17.03
C GLY A 113 2.01 18.38 16.62
N ALA A 114 1.80 18.15 15.32
CA ALA A 114 1.00 17.03 14.84
C ALA A 114 1.75 15.71 15.02
N SER A 115 1.07 14.68 15.53
CA SER A 115 1.63 13.33 15.64
C SER A 115 1.14 12.46 14.49
N GLN A 116 2.06 11.73 13.87
CA GLN A 116 1.74 10.68 12.89
C GLN A 116 2.17 9.33 13.45
N TYR A 117 1.39 8.30 13.14
CA TYR A 117 1.65 6.93 13.56
C TYR A 117 1.68 6.04 12.33
N ASN A 118 2.65 5.13 12.31
CA ASN A 118 2.71 4.08 11.30
C ASN A 118 3.37 2.83 11.90
N HIS A 119 3.36 1.73 11.16
CA HIS A 119 4.00 0.49 11.56
C HIS A 119 4.83 -0.11 10.43
N ALA A 120 5.86 -0.87 10.79
CA ALA A 120 6.63 -1.62 9.81
C ALA A 120 5.81 -2.84 9.36
N THR A 121 5.46 -2.88 8.08
CA THR A 121 4.75 -3.97 7.42
C THR A 121 5.12 -3.97 5.95
N THR A 122 5.14 -5.16 5.34
CA THR A 122 5.27 -5.30 3.88
C THR A 122 3.96 -5.78 3.24
N SER A 123 2.94 -6.04 4.06
CA SER A 123 1.66 -6.59 3.61
C SER A 123 0.79 -5.50 2.98
N THR A 124 0.60 -5.56 1.66
CA THR A 124 -0.17 -4.54 0.92
C THR A 124 -1.21 -5.08 -0.06
N GLY A 125 -1.17 -6.37 -0.43
CA GLY A 125 -2.20 -6.95 -1.29
C GLY A 125 -1.93 -8.39 -1.70
N LEU A 126 -2.86 -8.98 -2.44
CA LEU A 126 -2.73 -10.35 -2.93
C LEU A 126 -1.49 -10.49 -3.83
N SER A 127 -0.61 -11.42 -3.50
CA SER A 127 0.61 -11.73 -4.26
C SER A 127 1.57 -10.54 -4.46
N ALA A 128 1.59 -9.58 -3.53
CA ALA A 128 2.51 -8.46 -3.54
C ALA A 128 3.03 -8.16 -2.13
N SER A 129 4.29 -7.72 -2.06
CA SER A 129 4.95 -7.27 -0.84
C SER A 129 5.57 -5.90 -1.11
N SER A 130 5.24 -4.92 -0.29
CA SER A 130 5.79 -3.56 -0.41
C SER A 130 7.13 -3.41 0.30
N ASP A 131 7.74 -2.25 0.11
CA ASP A 131 8.92 -1.82 0.84
C ASP A 131 8.67 -1.87 2.36
N GLY A 132 9.61 -2.45 3.11
CA GLY A 132 9.54 -2.55 4.56
C GLY A 132 9.90 -1.26 5.29
N ARG A 133 10.44 -0.25 4.58
CA ARG A 133 10.73 1.07 5.15
C ARG A 133 9.44 1.83 5.42
N VAL A 134 9.39 2.50 6.56
CA VAL A 134 8.21 3.25 6.98
C VAL A 134 8.33 4.71 6.53
N HIS A 135 7.42 5.13 5.65
CA HIS A 135 7.38 6.49 5.12
C HIS A 135 6.54 7.42 6.00
N PHE A 136 7.03 8.64 6.14
CA PHE A 136 6.30 9.77 6.69
C PHE A 136 6.46 11.00 5.79
N GLY A 137 5.33 11.60 5.41
CA GLY A 137 5.31 12.94 4.80
C GLY A 137 5.35 14.01 5.88
N LEU A 138 6.23 14.99 5.75
CA LEU A 138 6.47 16.04 6.75
C LEU A 138 6.00 17.43 6.30
N ALA A 139 5.41 17.52 5.09
CA ALA A 139 5.00 18.78 4.47
C ALA A 139 6.17 19.79 4.47
N ARG A 140 6.01 20.97 5.10
CA ARG A 140 7.06 22.00 5.17
C ARG A 140 7.91 21.93 6.44
N HIS A 141 7.83 20.84 7.22
CA HIS A 141 8.59 20.68 8.46
C HIS A 141 9.84 19.84 8.25
N GLY A 142 11.03 20.43 8.36
CA GLY A 142 12.30 19.76 8.08
C GLY A 142 12.96 19.00 9.24
N HIS A 143 12.45 19.08 10.47
CA HIS A 143 13.09 18.49 11.65
C HIS A 143 12.09 17.91 12.69
N PRO A 144 11.35 16.83 12.38
CA PRO A 144 10.46 16.19 13.34
C PRO A 144 11.23 15.40 14.41
N PRO A 145 10.87 15.48 15.71
CA PRO A 145 11.24 14.44 16.67
C PRO A 145 10.63 13.08 16.31
N VAL A 146 11.45 12.03 16.36
CA VAL A 146 11.09 10.65 15.99
C VAL A 146 11.18 9.74 17.21
N SER A 147 10.12 8.97 17.47
CA SER A 147 10.09 7.96 18.53
C SER A 147 9.63 6.61 17.98
N THR A 148 10.31 5.53 18.37
CA THR A 148 9.97 4.18 17.91
C THR A 148 9.68 3.27 19.10
N ASN A 149 8.61 2.51 19.00
CA ASN A 149 8.22 1.49 19.96
C ASN A 149 8.16 0.13 19.26
N TRP A 150 9.17 -0.68 19.52
CA TRP A 150 9.22 -2.05 19.08
C TRP A 150 8.58 -2.95 20.13
N LYS A 151 7.47 -3.59 19.77
CA LYS A 151 6.85 -4.62 20.61
C LYS A 151 7.19 -5.99 20.06
N SER A 152 8.14 -6.66 20.67
CA SER A 152 8.41 -8.08 20.45
C SER A 152 7.48 -8.91 21.33
N PRO A 153 7.11 -10.15 20.95
CA PRO A 153 6.49 -11.06 21.90
C PRO A 153 7.43 -11.24 23.11
N GLY A 154 7.03 -10.75 24.28
CA GLY A 154 7.78 -10.87 25.54
C GLY A 154 8.79 -9.76 25.88
N ARG A 155 9.08 -8.77 25.01
CA ARG A 155 9.92 -7.60 25.34
C ARG A 155 9.49 -6.35 24.58
N ALA A 156 9.53 -5.20 25.24
CA ALA A 156 9.39 -3.89 24.61
C ALA A 156 10.79 -3.26 24.47
N ALA A 157 11.16 -2.86 23.26
CA ALA A 157 12.31 -1.99 23.01
C ALA A 157 11.80 -0.65 22.51
N SER A 158 12.17 0.44 23.18
CA SER A 158 11.81 1.80 22.78
C SER A 158 13.06 2.64 22.59
N ALA A 159 13.09 3.44 21.53
CA ALA A 159 14.08 4.49 21.38
C ALA A 159 13.50 5.81 21.88
N LYS A 160 14.29 6.59 22.64
CA LYS A 160 13.85 7.92 23.10
C LYS A 160 13.67 8.86 21.90
N PRO A 161 12.68 9.78 21.96
CA PRO A 161 12.52 10.79 20.93
C PRO A 161 13.79 11.63 20.77
N SER A 162 14.30 11.74 19.55
CA SER A 162 15.35 12.71 19.20
C SER A 162 14.99 13.42 17.89
N PRO A 163 15.33 14.72 17.75
CA PRO A 163 15.17 15.41 16.47
C PRO A 163 16.06 14.78 15.41
N VAL A 164 15.49 14.54 14.23
CA VAL A 164 16.23 14.02 13.06
C VAL A 164 15.97 14.95 11.88
N ALA A 165 16.98 15.15 11.02
CA ALA A 165 16.78 15.89 9.78
C ALA A 165 15.80 15.16 8.85
N ALA A 166 15.01 15.92 8.09
CA ALA A 166 14.18 15.37 7.02
C ALA A 166 15.02 14.98 5.80
N ASP A 167 14.32 14.50 4.77
CA ASP A 167 14.81 14.21 3.42
C ASP A 167 15.90 13.14 3.40
N GLN A 168 15.71 12.12 4.23
CA GLN A 168 16.66 11.04 4.37
C GLN A 168 16.00 9.71 4.71
N ILE A 169 16.79 8.65 4.54
CA ILE A 169 16.50 7.32 5.04
C ILE A 169 17.22 7.15 6.38
N LEU A 170 16.47 7.25 7.47
CA LEU A 170 16.97 7.03 8.82
C LEU A 170 16.98 5.52 9.13
N THR A 171 18.15 4.98 9.46
CA THR A 171 18.26 3.60 9.96
C THR A 171 18.21 3.58 11.49
N ILE A 172 17.23 2.89 12.06
CA ILE A 172 17.08 2.67 13.49
C ILE A 172 17.37 1.21 13.79
N LYS A 173 18.47 0.98 14.49
CA LYS A 173 18.85 -0.35 14.98
C LYS A 173 18.20 -0.59 16.34
N GLU A 174 17.63 -1.78 16.52
CA GLU A 174 17.16 -2.23 17.82
C GLU A 174 18.31 -2.20 18.83
N THR A 175 18.11 -1.46 19.91
CA THR A 175 18.99 -1.50 21.08
C THR A 175 18.27 -2.27 22.17
N ALA A 176 18.97 -3.21 22.83
CA ALA A 176 18.42 -3.88 24.00
C ALA A 176 17.99 -2.81 25.02
N ALA A 177 16.72 -2.81 25.42
CA ALA A 177 16.30 -2.02 26.57
C ALA A 177 17.10 -2.51 27.78
N VAL A 178 17.91 -1.62 28.36
CA VAL A 178 18.51 -1.86 29.68
C VAL A 178 17.35 -1.84 30.67
N THR A 179 16.97 -3.01 31.17
CA THR A 179 16.06 -3.12 32.30
C THR A 179 16.78 -2.54 33.51
N VAL A 180 16.38 -1.34 33.95
CA VAL A 180 16.73 -0.90 35.30
C VAL A 180 15.77 -1.61 36.25
N SER A 181 16.19 -2.77 36.75
CA SER A 181 15.59 -3.35 37.95
C SER A 181 16.13 -2.57 39.15
N GLY A 182 15.33 -1.62 39.64
CA GLY A 182 15.55 -1.01 40.95
C GLY A 182 15.07 -1.95 42.04
N ILE A 183 15.95 -2.18 43.02
CA ILE A 183 15.68 -2.80 44.33
C ILE A 183 14.83 -1.83 45.15
#